data_AF-A0A8A6WLA4-F1
#
_entry.id   AF-A0A8A6WLA4-F1
#
_cell.length_a   1.000
_cell.length_b   1.000
_cell.length_c   1.000
_cell.angle_alpha   90.00
_cell.angle_beta   90.00
_cell.angle_gamma   90.00
#
_symmetry.space_group_name_H-M   'P 1'
#
loop_
_entity.id
_entity.type
_entity.pdbx_description
1 polymer ?
#
loop_
_entity_poly.entity_id
_entity_poly.type
_entity_poly.pdbx_seq_one_letter_code
_entity_poly.pdbx_strand_id
1 'polypeptide(L)'
;MRLSVRQLMRIYQGASLMLERRRFGYRRIWQLLRREGFHVNHKRASRLYRLSGLGVKRRRRRKGLTTVRLPLLRPVAPNLTWSMDLGMDTLATSLTCVDDFTKEVSVNGAPY
;
A
#
# COMPACT_ATOMS: atom_id res chain seq x y z
N MET A 1 37.67 6.80 -22.23
CA MET A 1 37.62 5.40 -21.72
C MET A 1 36.24 5.10 -21.12
N ARG A 2 35.43 4.22 -21.74
CA ARG A 2 34.14 3.79 -21.20
C ARG A 2 34.34 2.50 -20.40
N LEU A 3 34.36 2.59 -19.08
CA LEU A 3 34.37 1.40 -18.22
C LEU A 3 33.13 0.55 -18.48
N SER A 4 33.35 -0.74 -18.72
CA SER A 4 32.29 -1.73 -18.96
C SER A 4 31.40 -1.87 -17.73
N VAL A 5 30.12 -2.21 -17.94
CA VAL A 5 29.15 -2.44 -16.84
C VAL A 5 29.66 -3.50 -15.87
N ARG A 6 30.41 -4.50 -16.34
CA ARG A 6 31.04 -5.53 -15.50
C ARG A 6 32.18 -4.98 -14.64
N GLN A 7 33.00 -4.07 -15.19
CA GLN A 7 34.05 -3.39 -14.41
C GLN A 7 33.45 -2.44 -13.37
N LEU A 8 32.35 -1.75 -13.70
CA LEU A 8 31.62 -0.90 -12.76
C LEU A 8 31.01 -1.72 -11.62
N MET A 9 30.35 -2.84 -11.92
CA MET A 9 29.77 -3.71 -10.89
C MET A 9 30.84 -4.34 -9.98
N ARG A 10 32.07 -4.52 -10.48
CA ARG A 10 33.21 -5.05 -9.73
C ARG A 10 33.90 -3.99 -8.84
N ILE A 11 34.05 -2.74 -9.32
CA ILE A 11 34.44 -1.59 -8.48
C ILE A 11 33.39 -1.34 -7.38
N TYR A 12 32.13 -1.58 -7.71
CA TYR A 12 30.99 -1.46 -6.81
C TYR A 12 30.83 -2.64 -5.83
N GLN A 13 31.87 -3.42 -5.52
CA GLN A 13 31.82 -4.47 -4.48
C GLN A 13 31.44 -3.96 -3.07
N GLY A 14 31.28 -2.64 -2.87
CA GLY A 14 30.43 -2.07 -1.79
C GLY A 14 28.92 -2.38 -1.91
N ALA A 15 28.53 -3.18 -2.91
CA ALA A 15 27.17 -3.66 -3.19
C ALA A 15 26.57 -4.54 -2.09
N SER A 16 27.32 -4.93 -1.05
CA SER A 16 26.72 -5.40 0.20
C SER A 16 25.66 -4.41 0.67
N LEU A 17 25.92 -3.10 0.62
CA LEU A 17 24.97 -2.04 0.98
C LEU A 17 23.74 -2.00 0.06
N MET A 18 23.90 -2.26 -1.24
CA MET A 18 22.78 -2.22 -2.20
C MET A 18 21.86 -3.43 -2.08
N LEU A 19 22.43 -4.62 -1.82
CA LEU A 19 21.68 -5.85 -1.58
C LEU A 19 21.00 -5.83 -0.21
N GLU A 20 21.70 -5.36 0.81
CA GLU A 20 21.20 -5.22 2.19
C GLU A 20 20.07 -4.17 2.26
N ARG A 21 20.16 -3.09 1.48
CA ARG A 21 19.21 -1.97 1.52
C ARG A 21 18.39 -1.83 0.22
N ARG A 22 17.83 -2.94 -0.27
CA ARG A 22 16.96 -3.01 -1.47
C ARG A 22 15.88 -1.91 -1.58
N ARG A 23 15.39 -1.37 -0.45
CA ARG A 23 14.34 -0.33 -0.40
C ARG A 23 14.82 1.11 -0.67
N PHE A 24 16.13 1.34 -0.81
CA PHE A 24 16.67 2.70 -0.90
C PHE A 24 16.41 3.41 -2.23
N GLY A 25 16.15 2.65 -3.31
CA GLY A 25 15.97 3.19 -4.65
C GLY A 25 17.26 3.83 -5.21
N TYR A 26 17.29 4.07 -6.52
CA TYR A 26 18.51 4.53 -7.19
C TYR A 26 19.03 5.90 -6.72
N ARG A 27 18.14 6.80 -6.23
CA ARG A 27 18.52 8.14 -5.76
C ARG A 27 19.36 8.11 -4.49
N ARG A 28 18.95 7.30 -3.51
CA ARG A 28 19.65 7.19 -2.22
C ARG A 28 20.96 6.42 -2.38
N ILE A 29 20.96 5.42 -3.25
CA ILE A 29 22.17 4.74 -3.69
C ILE A 29 23.16 5.72 -4.35
N TRP A 30 22.69 6.58 -5.27
CA TRP A 30 23.52 7.62 -5.89
C TRP A 30 24.14 8.60 -4.87
N GLN A 31 23.41 8.96 -3.82
CA GLN A 31 23.94 9.81 -2.74
C GLN A 31 25.01 9.08 -1.91
N LEU A 32 24.81 7.79 -1.58
CA LEU A 32 25.82 7.00 -0.87
C LEU A 32 27.14 6.94 -1.65
N LEU A 33 27.03 6.73 -2.97
CA LEU A 33 28.18 6.67 -3.85
C LEU A 33 28.95 7.99 -3.91
N ARG A 34 28.23 9.13 -3.89
CA ARG A 34 28.90 10.43 -3.76
C ARG A 34 29.64 10.59 -2.43
N ARG A 35 29.07 10.08 -1.32
CA ARG A 35 29.70 10.17 0.01
C ARG A 35 30.96 9.32 0.11
N GLU A 36 31.01 8.20 -0.62
CA GLU A 36 32.21 7.37 -0.76
C GLU A 36 33.23 7.91 -1.79
N GLY A 37 32.96 9.08 -2.41
CA GLY A 37 33.88 9.73 -3.36
C GLY A 37 33.67 9.33 -4.83
N PHE A 38 32.73 8.44 -5.13
CA PHE A 38 32.44 8.04 -6.51
C PHE A 38 31.62 9.11 -7.25
N HIS A 39 32.24 9.72 -8.25
CA HIS A 39 31.62 10.74 -9.11
C HIS A 39 30.88 10.10 -10.29
N VAL A 40 29.76 9.43 -10.00
CA VAL A 40 28.90 8.83 -11.03
C VAL A 40 27.68 9.72 -11.31
N ASN A 41 27.37 9.94 -12.60
CA ASN A 41 26.15 10.65 -12.98
C ASN A 41 24.90 9.88 -12.52
N HIS A 42 23.92 10.59 -11.96
CA HIS A 42 22.65 10.01 -11.49
C HIS A 42 21.91 9.19 -12.57
N LYS A 43 22.04 9.56 -13.87
CA LYS A 43 21.48 8.79 -14.99
C LYS A 43 22.10 7.40 -15.11
N ARG A 44 23.42 7.31 -14.90
CA ARG A 44 24.17 6.05 -14.96
C ARG A 44 23.82 5.16 -13.76
N ALA A 45 23.69 5.73 -12.58
CA ALA A 45 23.23 5.02 -11.38
C ALA A 45 21.80 4.46 -11.57
N SER A 46 20.88 5.23 -12.14
CA SER A 46 19.52 4.78 -12.46
C SER A 46 19.52 3.60 -13.44
N ARG A 47 20.34 3.66 -14.50
CA ARG A 47 20.44 2.58 -15.50
C ARG A 47 21.01 1.31 -14.89
N LEU A 48 22.09 1.41 -14.11
CA LEU A 48 22.66 0.28 -13.39
C LEU A 48 21.65 -0.33 -12.42
N TYR A 49 20.95 0.48 -11.62
CA TYR A 49 19.91 0.00 -10.70
C TYR A 49 18.82 -0.82 -11.40
N ARG A 50 18.35 -0.35 -12.56
CA ARG A 50 17.34 -1.06 -13.37
C ARG A 50 17.90 -2.35 -13.98
N LEU A 51 19.11 -2.32 -14.53
CA LEU A 51 19.78 -3.51 -15.11
C LEU A 51 20.11 -4.57 -14.05
N SER A 52 20.35 -4.14 -12.81
CA SER A 52 20.68 -5.03 -11.68
C SER A 52 19.45 -5.68 -11.02
N GLY A 53 18.23 -5.35 -11.46
CA GLY A 53 17.01 -5.90 -10.88
C GLY A 53 16.76 -5.51 -9.41
N LEU A 54 17.39 -4.44 -8.93
CA LEU A 54 17.29 -3.97 -7.54
C LEU A 54 15.96 -3.27 -7.21
N GLY A 55 15.12 -3.05 -8.23
CA GLY A 55 13.79 -2.50 -8.07
C GLY A 55 12.89 -3.41 -7.23
N VAL A 56 12.48 -2.96 -6.06
CA VAL A 56 11.44 -3.64 -5.28
C VAL A 56 10.12 -3.56 -6.07
N LYS A 57 9.59 -4.72 -6.47
CA LYS A 57 8.28 -4.78 -7.12
C LYS A 57 7.23 -4.25 -6.16
N ARG A 58 6.47 -3.25 -6.59
CA ARG A 58 5.31 -2.75 -5.82
C ARG A 58 4.33 -3.92 -5.67
N ARG A 59 3.96 -4.25 -4.43
CA ARG A 59 2.94 -5.27 -4.15
C ARG A 59 1.66 -4.84 -4.87
N ARG A 60 1.19 -5.62 -5.85
CA ARG A 60 -0.07 -5.35 -6.55
C ARG A 60 -1.19 -5.42 -5.50
N ARG A 61 -2.02 -4.38 -5.42
CA ARG A 61 -3.22 -4.41 -4.57
C ARG A 61 -4.05 -5.61 -5.03
N ARG A 62 -4.28 -6.58 -4.14
CA ARG A 62 -5.22 -7.67 -4.43
C ARG A 62 -6.58 -7.00 -4.62
N LYS A 63 -7.14 -7.10 -5.83
CA LYS A 63 -8.56 -6.79 -6.03
C LYS A 63 -9.30 -7.88 -5.26
N GLY A 64 -10.12 -7.51 -4.28
CA GLY A 64 -10.97 -8.48 -3.59
C GLY A 64 -11.81 -9.24 -4.62
N LEU A 65 -12.12 -10.52 -4.34
CA LEU A 65 -13.13 -11.22 -5.13
C LEU A 65 -14.39 -10.38 -5.12
N THR A 66 -14.87 -10.03 -6.31
CA THR A 66 -16.16 -9.36 -6.46
C THR A 66 -17.21 -10.45 -6.27
N THR A 67 -17.59 -10.71 -5.02
CA THR A 67 -18.72 -11.60 -4.74
C THR A 67 -19.97 -11.01 -5.37
N VAL A 68 -20.74 -11.84 -6.07
CA VAL A 68 -22.06 -11.44 -6.58
C VAL A 68 -22.90 -11.03 -5.37
N ARG A 69 -23.37 -9.78 -5.36
CA ARG A 69 -24.27 -9.30 -4.31
C ARG A 69 -25.60 -10.01 -4.48
N LEU A 70 -25.93 -10.93 -3.57
CA LEU A 70 -27.28 -11.48 -3.49
C LEU A 70 -28.23 -10.41 -2.93
N PRO A 71 -29.45 -10.29 -3.46
CA PRO A 71 -30.45 -9.42 -2.86
C PRO A 71 -30.74 -9.88 -1.42
N LEU A 72 -30.83 -8.93 -0.49
CA LEU A 72 -31.22 -9.22 0.88
C LEU A 72 -32.69 -9.66 0.92
N LEU A 73 -32.99 -10.66 1.75
CA LEU A 73 -34.37 -11.06 2.01
C LEU A 73 -35.09 -9.93 2.76
N ARG A 74 -36.27 -9.54 2.28
CA ARG A 74 -37.08 -8.53 2.95
C ARG A 74 -37.79 -9.18 4.15
N PRO A 75 -37.70 -8.62 5.37
CA PRO A 75 -38.44 -9.13 6.51
C PRO A 75 -39.96 -9.05 6.28
N VAL A 76 -40.71 -9.94 6.94
CA VAL A 76 -42.17 -10.08 6.79
C VAL A 76 -42.95 -9.18 7.76
N ALA A 77 -42.32 -8.75 8.86
CA ALA A 77 -42.91 -7.91 9.89
C ALA A 77 -41.83 -7.03 10.57
N PRO A 78 -42.24 -5.95 11.26
CA PRO A 78 -41.34 -5.16 12.11
C PRO A 78 -40.63 -6.00 13.17
N ASN A 79 -39.48 -5.52 13.64
CA ASN A 79 -38.68 -6.10 14.72
C ASN A 79 -38.10 -7.50 14.45
N LEU A 80 -38.17 -8.00 13.21
CA LEU A 80 -37.63 -9.32 12.84
C LEU A 80 -36.18 -9.29 12.40
N THR A 81 -35.74 -8.20 11.79
CA THR A 81 -34.38 -8.08 11.24
C THR A 81 -33.91 -6.64 11.38
N TRP A 82 -32.74 -6.48 11.98
CA TRP A 82 -32.14 -5.19 12.29
C TRP A 82 -30.76 -5.13 11.65
N SER A 83 -30.50 -4.05 10.93
CA SER A 83 -29.21 -3.77 10.33
C SER A 83 -28.47 -2.75 11.20
N MET A 84 -27.24 -3.08 11.60
CA MET A 84 -26.38 -2.20 12.41
C MET A 84 -25.21 -1.68 11.59
N ASP A 85 -24.90 -0.39 11.72
CA ASP A 85 -23.71 0.23 11.14
C ASP A 85 -22.95 1.06 12.19
N LEU A 86 -21.63 1.11 12.06
CA LEU A 86 -20.74 1.82 12.97
C LEU A 86 -20.10 3.00 12.25
N GLY A 87 -20.58 4.21 12.56
CA GLY A 87 -19.96 5.45 12.13
C GLY A 87 -18.82 5.81 13.08
N MET A 88 -17.61 5.99 12.55
CA MET A 88 -16.51 6.57 13.32
C MET A 88 -16.14 7.94 12.72
N ASP A 89 -16.21 8.97 13.55
CA ASP A 89 -15.63 10.29 13.27
C ASP A 89 -14.42 10.52 14.19
N THR A 90 -13.63 11.55 13.89
CA THR A 90 -12.44 11.97 14.63
C THR A 90 -12.64 12.14 16.13
N LEU A 91 -13.86 12.46 16.59
CA LEU A 91 -14.16 12.75 17.99
C LEU A 91 -15.09 11.73 18.67
N ALA A 92 -15.81 10.90 17.92
CA ALA A 92 -16.78 9.97 18.49
C ALA A 92 -17.06 8.78 17.56
N THR A 93 -17.55 7.70 18.17
CA THR A 93 -18.10 6.54 17.47
C THR A 93 -19.59 6.45 17.77
N SER A 94 -20.42 6.30 16.74
CA SER A 94 -21.86 6.14 16.86
C SER A 94 -22.30 4.80 16.27
N LEU A 95 -23.19 4.12 17.00
CA LEU A 95 -23.84 2.90 16.51
C LEU A 95 -25.25 3.26 16.04
N THR A 96 -25.52 3.03 14.76
CA THR A 96 -26.87 3.16 14.19
C THR A 96 -27.47 1.77 14.03
N CYS A 97 -28.72 1.63 14.45
CA CYS A 97 -29.49 0.39 14.32
C CYS A 97 -30.78 0.71 13.56
N VAL A 98 -31.03 -0.01 12.47
CA VAL A 98 -32.16 0.25 11.57
C VAL A 98 -33.02 -1.00 11.46
N ASP A 99 -34.33 -0.86 11.70
CA ASP A 99 -35.27 -1.96 11.43
C ASP A 99 -35.45 -2.12 9.91
N ASP A 100 -35.25 -3.34 9.40
CA ASP A 100 -35.24 -3.56 7.97
C ASP A 100 -36.62 -3.51 7.31
N PHE A 101 -37.70 -3.60 8.10
CA PHE A 101 -39.08 -3.53 7.65
C PHE A 101 -39.63 -2.09 7.66
N THR A 102 -39.57 -1.41 8.80
CA THR A 102 -40.10 -0.06 9.02
C THR A 102 -39.13 1.04 8.58
N LYS A 103 -37.83 0.73 8.48
CA LYS A 103 -36.75 1.70 8.26
C LYS A 103 -36.59 2.74 9.36
N GLU A 104 -37.11 2.45 10.55
CA GLU A 104 -36.88 3.24 11.75
C GLU A 104 -35.43 3.11 12.22
N VAL A 105 -34.85 4.19 12.74
CA VAL A 105 -33.44 4.27 13.13
C VAL A 105 -33.33 4.61 14.61
N SER A 106 -32.50 3.86 15.33
CA SER A 106 -32.08 4.19 16.69
C SER A 106 -30.57 4.43 16.70
N VAL A 107 -30.09 5.47 17.39
CA VAL A 107 -28.65 5.75 17.55
C VAL A 107 -28.26 5.59 19.01
N ASN A 108 -27.23 4.81 19.29
CA ASN A 108 -26.74 4.54 20.64
C ASN A 108 -27.84 4.04 21.61
N GLY A 109 -28.83 3.30 21.10
CA GLY A 109 -29.96 2.79 21.89
C GLY A 109 -31.06 3.82 22.20
N ALA A 110 -30.95 5.05 21.69
CA ALA A 110 -32.02 6.05 21.75
C ALA A 110 -32.84 6.03 20.45
N PRO A 111 -34.19 6.03 20.53
CA PRO A 111 -35.05 6.18 19.36
C PRO A 111 -34.96 7.62 18.81
N TYR A 112 -35.01 7.75 17.49
CA TYR A 112 -35.11 9.03 16.76
C TYR A 112 -36.42 9.11 15.98
#